data_AF-A0A357Y0K6-F1
#
_entry.id   AF-A0A357Y0K6-F1
#
_cell.length_a   1.000
_cell.length_b   1.000
_cell.length_c   1.000
_cell.angle_alpha   90.00
_cell.angle_beta   90.00
_cell.angle_gamma   90.00
#
_symmetry.space_group_name_H-M   'P 1'
#
loop_
_entity.id
_entity.type
_entity.pdbx_description
1 polymer ?
#
loop_
_entity_poly.entity_id
_entity_poly.type
_entity_poly.pdbx_seq_one_letter_code
_entity_poly.pdbx_strand_id
1 'polypeptide(L)' 'MELRQLEYFQMASRLRNITRAAERLRVSQPNITVAIKKLENELGT' A
#
# COMPACT_ATOMS: atom_id res chain seq x y z
N MET A 1 10.64 -2.19 8.07
CA MET A 1 9.18 -2.22 8.24
C MET A 1 8.70 -0.90 8.80
N GLU A 2 7.92 -0.18 8.00
CA GLU A 2 7.28 1.09 8.36
C GLU A 2 5.77 0.90 8.46
N LEU A 3 5.12 1.49 9.48
CA LEU A 3 3.66 1.36 9.69
C LEU A 3 2.85 1.78 8.45
N ARG A 4 3.33 2.78 7.72
CA ARG A 4 2.70 3.29 6.51
C ARG A 4 2.59 2.22 5.40
N GLN A 5 3.56 1.31 5.29
CA GLN A 5 3.48 0.20 4.34
C GLN A 5 2.31 -0.73 4.67
N LEU A 6 2.12 -1.03 5.96
CA LEU A 6 1.01 -1.86 6.46
C LEU A 6 -0.34 -1.15 6.30
N GLU A 7 -0.42 0.16 6.56
CA GLU A 7 -1.63 0.95 6.33
C GLU A 7 -2.06 0.91 4.85
N TYR A 8 -1.08 1.07 3.95
CA TYR A 8 -1.32 1.03 2.51
C TYR A 8 -1.77 -0.36 2.06
N PHE A 9 -1.09 -1.41 2.53
CA PHE A 9 -1.47 -2.80 2.26
C PHE A 9 -2.87 -3.13 2.80
N GLN A 10 -3.18 -2.74 4.03
CA GLN A 10 -4.49 -2.95 4.66
C GLN A 10 -5.60 -2.24 3.87
N MET A 11 -5.39 -0.99 3.46
CA MET A 11 -6.38 -0.23 2.69
C MET A 11 -6.59 -0.83 1.30
N ALA A 12 -5.51 -1.14 0.59
CA ALA A 12 -5.54 -1.81 -0.71
C ALA A 12 -6.30 -3.14 -0.65
N SER A 13 -6.03 -3.95 0.38
CA SER A 13 -6.68 -5.24 0.61
C SER A 13 -8.17 -5.08 0.94
N ARG A 14 -8.52 -4.13 1.82
CA ARG A 14 -9.90 -3.85 2.21
C ARG A 14 -10.76 -3.41 1.02
N LEU A 15 -10.21 -2.54 0.15
CA LEU A 15 -10.92 -2.01 -1.01
C LEU A 15 -10.82 -2.89 -2.26
N ARG A 16 -9.88 -3.86 -2.27
CA ARG A 16 -9.51 -4.68 -3.45
C ARG A 16 -9.22 -3.82 -4.69
N ASN A 17 -8.69 -2.61 -4.49
CA ASN A 17 -8.44 -1.64 -5.55
C ASN A 17 -7.40 -0.61 -5.10
N ILE A 18 -6.24 -0.58 -5.77
CA ILE A 18 -5.13 0.32 -5.44
C ILE A 18 -5.48 1.79 -5.70
N THR A 19 -6.17 2.09 -6.80
CA THR A 19 -6.56 3.46 -7.16
C THR A 19 -7.51 4.04 -6.11
N ARG A 20 -8.54 3.28 -5.71
CA ARG A 20 -9.47 3.71 -4.64
C ARG A 20 -8.76 3.85 -3.28
N ALA A 21 -7.77 3.01 -3.00
CA ALA A 21 -6.96 3.14 -1.78
C ALA A 21 -6.14 4.44 -1.79
N ALA A 22 -5.55 4.80 -2.92
CA ALA A 22 -4.80 6.04 -3.11
C ALA A 22 -5.68 7.27 -2.93
N GLU A 23 -6.88 7.28 -3.53
CA GLU A 23 -7.89 8.32 -3.33
C GLU A 23 -8.31 8.43 -1.85
N ARG A 24 -8.60 7.30 -1.20
CA ARG A 24 -9.05 7.25 0.20
C ARG A 24 -7.99 7.77 1.18
N LEU A 25 -6.72 7.48 0.91
CA LEU A 25 -5.57 7.89 1.71
C LEU A 25 -4.98 9.24 1.27
N ARG A 26 -5.52 9.86 0.20
CA ARG A 26 -5.06 11.13 -0.37
C ARG A 26 -3.57 11.11 -0.76
N VAL A 27 -3.14 10.02 -1.38
CA VAL A 27 -1.78 9.85 -1.91
C VAL A 27 -1.82 9.46 -3.37
N SER A 28 -0.68 9.52 -4.06
CA SER A 28 -0.59 9.01 -5.42
C SER A 28 -0.64 7.47 -5.42
N GLN A 29 -1.21 6.87 -6.47
CA GLN A 29 -1.20 5.43 -6.65
C GLN A 29 0.23 4.83 -6.65
N PRO A 30 1.24 5.45 -7.29
CA PRO A 30 2.63 4.99 -7.20
C PRO A 30 3.19 4.93 -5.77
N ASN A 31 2.78 5.83 -4.86
CA ASN A 31 3.24 5.77 -3.46
C ASN A 31 2.77 4.50 -2.77
N ILE A 32 1.56 4.04 -3.08
CA ILE A 32 1.01 2.79 -2.52
C ILE A 32 1.76 1.59 -3.09
N THR A 33 1.91 1.49 -4.41
CA THR A 33 2.56 0.34 -5.04
C THR A 33 4.02 0.20 -4.63
N VAL A 34 4.76 1.31 -4.52
CA VAL A 34 6.16 1.30 -4.04
C VAL A 34 6.24 0.85 -2.58
N ALA A 35 5.34 1.30 -1.71
CA ALA A 35 5.37 0.90 -0.31
C ALA A 35 5.01 -0.58 -0.12
N ILE A 36 4.02 -1.10 -0.85
CA ILE A 36 3.64 -2.51 -0.81
C ILE A 36 4.78 -3.37 -1.35
N LYS A 37 5.43 -2.98 -2.46
CA LYS A 37 6.58 -3.70 -2.99
C LYS A 37 7.76 -3.73 -2.01
N LYS A 38 8.00 -2.63 -1.28
CA LYS A 38 9.00 -2.61 -0.21
C LYS A 38 8.62 -3.57 0.92
N LEU A 39 7.35 -3.61 1.33
CA LEU A 39 6.85 -4.54 2.34
C LEU A 39 7.05 -6.00 1.92
N GLU A 40 6.68 -6.34 0.68
CA GLU A 40 6.88 -7.66 0.08
C GLU A 40 8.36 -8.08 0.13
N ASN A 41 9.28 -7.20 -0.32
CA ASN A 41 10.71 -7.45 -0.26
C ASN A 41 11.22 -7.66 1.17
N GLU A 42 10.71 -6.90 2.15
CA GLU A 42 11.09 -7.05 3.56
C GLU A 42 10.60 -8.36 4.18
N LEU A 43 9.47 -8.88 3.69
CA LEU A 43 8.89 -10.16 4.12
C LEU A 43 9.43 -11.37 3.33
N GLY A 44 10.19 -11.12 2.26
CA GLY A 44 10.76 -12.16 1.40
C GLY A 44 9.74 -12.79 0.44
N THR A 45 8.72 -12.03 0.04
CA THR A 45 7.68 -12.43 -0.91
C THR A 45 7.68 -11.58 -2.16
#